data_AF-A0A955DL92-F1
#
_entry.id   AF-A0A955DL92-F1
#
_cell.length_a   1.000
_cell.length_b   1.000
_cell.length_c   1.000
_cell.angle_alpha   90.00
_cell.angle_beta   90.00
_cell.angle_gamma   90.00
#
_symmetry.space_group_name_H-M   'P 1'
#
loop_
_entity.id
_entity.type
_entity.pdbx_description
1 polymer ?
#
loop_
_entity_poly.entity_id
_entity_poly.type
_entity_poly.pdbx_seq_one_letter_code
_entity_poly.pdbx_strand_id
1 'polypeptide(L)'
;MPVTFHHRTLPNGLAVLAEVDPAAHSAAAGFFVKTGARDETPALMGVSHFLEHMMFKGTDDLSADQINQAFDAMGASNNAYTSGEMTCFYAKVLPEHLDTGVRLLGRMMRPALRQEDFDSEKKVIL
;
A
#
# COMPACT_ATOMS: atom_id res chain seq x y z
N MET A 1 -16.83 -8.99 -22.32
CA MET A 1 -17.41 -7.63 -22.41
C MET A 1 -16.26 -6.63 -22.45
N PRO A 2 -16.37 -5.47 -23.12
CA PRO A 2 -15.29 -4.50 -23.14
C PRO A 2 -15.10 -3.92 -21.73
N VAL A 3 -13.85 -3.94 -21.29
CA VAL A 3 -13.43 -3.32 -20.04
C VAL A 3 -13.57 -1.80 -20.15
N THR A 4 -14.18 -1.17 -19.15
CA THR A 4 -14.29 0.30 -19.10
C THR A 4 -13.25 0.87 -18.16
N PHE A 5 -12.42 1.80 -18.67
CA PHE A 5 -11.44 2.54 -17.89
C PHE A 5 -11.95 3.93 -17.54
N HIS A 6 -11.79 4.30 -16.28
CA HIS A 6 -12.07 5.63 -15.76
C HIS A 6 -10.78 6.27 -15.26
N HIS A 7 -10.62 7.58 -15.52
CA HIS A 7 -9.49 8.36 -15.03
C HIS A 7 -9.99 9.68 -14.44
N ARG A 8 -9.49 10.01 -13.25
CA ARG A 8 -9.72 11.30 -12.61
C ARG A 8 -8.49 11.75 -11.85
N THR A 9 -8.16 13.05 -11.91
CA THR A 9 -7.17 13.68 -11.04
C THR A 9 -7.88 14.40 -9.89
N LEU A 10 -7.45 14.16 -8.66
CA LEU A 10 -7.96 14.83 -7.46
C LEU A 10 -7.34 16.22 -7.29
N PRO A 11 -7.93 17.13 -6.48
CA PRO A 11 -7.39 18.47 -6.25
C PRO A 11 -5.97 18.51 -5.69
N ASN A 12 -5.54 17.45 -5.00
CA ASN A 12 -4.18 17.30 -4.47
C ASN A 12 -3.18 16.70 -5.48
N GLY A 13 -3.59 16.47 -6.73
CA GLY A 13 -2.74 15.92 -7.79
C GLY A 13 -2.71 14.40 -7.89
N LEU A 14 -3.35 13.66 -6.97
CA LEU A 14 -3.41 12.20 -7.06
C LEU A 14 -4.24 11.78 -8.28
N ALA A 15 -3.63 10.97 -9.15
CA ALA A 15 -4.32 10.34 -10.28
C ALA A 15 -5.01 9.04 -9.83
N VAL A 16 -6.30 8.92 -10.11
CA VAL A 16 -7.12 7.74 -9.84
C VAL A 16 -7.47 7.10 -11.17
N LEU A 17 -7.01 5.87 -11.36
CA LEU A 17 -7.31 5.01 -12.50
C LEU A 17 -8.16 3.85 -12.00
N ALA A 18 -9.28 3.59 -12.66
CA ALA A 18 -10.16 2.49 -12.29
C ALA A 18 -10.58 1.70 -13.53
N GLU A 19 -10.52 0.38 -13.39
CA GLU A 19 -11.01 -0.59 -14.35
C GLU A 19 -12.27 -1.24 -13.77
N VAL A 20 -13.37 -1.26 -14.53
CA VAL A 20 -14.62 -1.87 -14.08
C VAL A 20 -14.96 -3.07 -14.96
N ASP A 21 -14.93 -4.26 -14.37
CA ASP A 21 -15.40 -5.51 -14.95
C ASP A 21 -16.68 -5.98 -14.20
N PRO A 22 -17.86 -5.91 -14.83
CA PRO A 22 -19.11 -6.38 -14.24
C PRO A 22 -19.14 -7.88 -13.91
N ALA A 23 -18.25 -8.69 -14.50
CA ALA A 23 -18.15 -10.12 -14.24
C ALA A 23 -17.19 -10.46 -13.10
N ALA A 24 -16.46 -9.49 -12.55
CA ALA A 24 -15.48 -9.73 -11.49
C ALA A 24 -16.15 -10.07 -10.16
N HIS A 25 -15.67 -11.14 -9.53
CA HIS A 25 -16.09 -11.59 -8.19
C HIS A 25 -15.21 -11.04 -7.06
N SER A 26 -14.24 -10.19 -7.39
CA SER A 26 -13.31 -9.56 -6.45
C SER A 26 -12.95 -8.17 -6.93
N ALA A 27 -12.53 -7.31 -6.02
CA ALA A 27 -12.01 -5.98 -6.33
C ALA A 27 -10.58 -5.84 -5.80
N ALA A 28 -9.77 -5.02 -6.45
CA ALA A 28 -8.43 -4.69 -5.99
C ALA A 28 -8.20 -3.19 -6.05
N ALA A 29 -7.38 -2.70 -5.11
CA ALA A 29 -6.93 -1.32 -5.08
C ALA A 29 -5.46 -1.27 -4.68
N GLY A 30 -4.77 -0.24 -5.13
CA GLY A 30 -3.38 -0.02 -4.73
C GLY A 30 -2.94 1.42 -4.93
N PHE A 31 -1.93 1.80 -4.14
CA PHE A 31 -1.20 3.04 -4.29
C PHE A 31 0.12 2.74 -4.99
N PHE A 32 0.32 3.40 -6.13
CA PHE A 32 1.53 3.28 -6.96
C PHE A 32 2.30 4.59 -6.82
N VAL A 33 3.41 4.54 -6.09
CA VAL A 33 4.23 5.73 -5.79
C VAL A 33 5.40 5.76 -6.76
N LYS A 34 5.55 6.86 -7.50
CA LYS A 34 6.65 7.08 -8.44
C LYS A 34 7.95 7.40 -7.72
N THR A 35 8.44 6.42 -6.97
CA THR A 35 9.72 6.40 -6.27
C THR A 35 10.19 4.95 -6.19
N GLY A 36 11.49 4.71 -6.27
CA GLY A 36 12.07 3.39 -6.03
C GLY A 36 13.55 3.49 -5.76
N ALA A 37 14.26 2.37 -5.81
CA ALA A 37 15.69 2.32 -5.50
C ALA A 37 16.54 3.28 -6.37
N ARG A 38 16.08 3.63 -7.58
CA ARG A 38 16.80 4.56 -8.47
C ARG A 38 16.78 6.01 -8.00
N ASP A 39 15.80 6.38 -7.18
CA ASP A 39 15.57 7.75 -6.71
C ASP A 39 16.35 8.04 -5.42
N GLU A 40 17.05 7.03 -4.90
CA GLU A 40 17.84 7.10 -3.67
C GLU A 40 19.20 7.74 -3.90
N THR A 41 19.67 8.48 -2.90
CA THR A 41 21.07 8.93 -2.87
C THR A 41 21.96 7.79 -2.37
N PRO A 42 23.28 7.80 -2.65
CA PRO A 42 24.19 6.77 -2.15
C PRO A 42 24.15 6.59 -0.63
N ALA A 43 23.91 7.66 0.13
CA ALA A 43 23.81 7.61 1.59
C ALA A 43 22.50 7.00 2.12
N LEU A 44 21.48 6.86 1.27
CA LEU A 44 20.14 6.37 1.61
C LEU A 44 19.78 5.09 0.85
N MET A 45 20.74 4.43 0.20
CA MET A 45 20.45 3.21 -0.56
C MET A 45 19.76 2.15 0.31
N GLY A 46 18.64 1.63 -0.19
CA GLY A 46 17.76 0.68 0.49
C GLY A 46 16.58 1.32 1.24
N VAL A 47 16.49 2.65 1.33
CA VAL A 47 15.44 3.33 2.11
C VAL A 47 14.03 3.08 1.57
N SER A 48 13.85 2.95 0.26
CA SER A 48 12.53 2.72 -0.36
C SER A 48 11.98 1.36 0.04
N HIS A 49 12.81 0.32 -0.02
CA HIS A 49 12.47 -1.03 0.44
C HIS A 49 12.29 -1.07 1.96
N PHE A 50 13.12 -0.33 2.72
CA PHE A 50 12.94 -0.24 4.16
C PHE A 50 11.60 0.43 4.53
N LEU A 51 11.24 1.53 3.84
CA LEU A 51 9.97 2.21 4.04
C LEU A 51 8.78 1.33 3.66
N GLU A 52 8.90 0.51 2.62
CA GLU A 52 7.89 -0.50 2.28
C GLU A 52 7.55 -1.39 3.48
N HIS A 53 8.56 -1.94 4.15
CA HIS A 53 8.35 -2.76 5.35
C HIS A 53 7.72 -1.95 6.49
N MET A 54 8.21 -0.73 6.71
CA MET A 54 7.72 0.14 7.79
C MET A 54 6.25 0.56 7.63
N MET A 55 5.72 0.58 6.41
CA MET A 55 4.32 0.91 6.14
C MET A 55 3.32 -0.11 6.73
N PHE A 56 3.78 -1.33 7.02
CA PHE A 56 2.99 -2.37 7.69
C PHE A 56 3.14 -2.38 9.21
N LYS A 57 4.02 -1.54 9.78
CA LYS A 57 4.25 -1.48 11.24
C LYS A 57 3.25 -0.62 12.00
N GLY A 58 2.27 -0.07 11.31
CA GLY A 58 1.22 0.71 11.92
C GLY A 58 1.28 2.19 11.56
N THR A 59 0.21 2.85 11.96
CA THR A 59 0.00 4.30 11.87
C THR A 59 -0.08 4.86 13.28
N ASP A 60 -0.17 6.17 13.47
CA ASP A 60 -0.25 6.75 14.83
C ASP A 60 -1.41 6.19 15.66
N ASP A 61 -2.50 5.76 14.99
CA ASP A 61 -3.74 5.30 15.60
C ASP A 61 -4.09 3.83 15.30
N LEU A 62 -3.21 3.08 14.62
CA LEU A 62 -3.32 1.62 14.47
C LEU A 62 -1.98 0.93 14.70
N SER A 63 -2.00 -0.15 15.47
CA SER A 63 -0.86 -1.09 15.52
C SER A 63 -0.76 -1.94 14.25
N ALA A 64 0.40 -2.54 14.03
CA ALA A 64 0.61 -3.54 12.98
C ALA A 64 -0.42 -4.67 13.04
N ASP A 65 -0.68 -5.20 14.25
CA ASP A 65 -1.65 -6.27 14.46
C ASP A 65 -3.07 -5.86 14.10
N GLN A 66 -3.48 -4.63 14.41
CA GLN A 66 -4.80 -4.11 14.03
C GLN A 66 -4.95 -3.98 12.51
N ILE A 67 -3.88 -3.58 11.81
CA ILE A 67 -3.87 -3.54 10.34
C ILE A 67 -4.01 -4.96 9.78
N ASN A 68 -3.23 -5.91 10.28
CA ASN A 68 -3.30 -7.31 9.84
C ASN A 68 -4.69 -7.91 10.09
N GLN A 69 -5.23 -7.74 11.30
CA GLN A 69 -6.58 -8.22 11.65
C GLN A 69 -7.66 -7.57 10.78
N ALA A 70 -7.51 -6.29 10.43
CA ALA A 70 -8.46 -5.62 9.54
C ALA A 70 -8.43 -6.21 8.13
N PHE A 71 -7.25 -6.51 7.58
CA PHE A 71 -7.14 -7.21 6.29
C PHE A 71 -7.69 -8.64 6.37
N ASP A 72 -7.35 -9.39 7.42
CA ASP A 72 -7.82 -10.77 7.64
C ASP A 72 -9.35 -10.82 7.76
N ALA A 73 -9.95 -9.88 8.48
CA ALA A 73 -11.41 -9.78 8.64
C ALA A 73 -12.14 -9.52 7.32
N MET A 74 -11.48 -8.90 6.33
CA MET A 74 -12.01 -8.71 4.98
C MET A 74 -11.74 -9.92 4.05
N GLY A 75 -11.00 -10.93 4.51
CA GLY A 75 -10.46 -11.98 3.66
C GLY A 75 -9.49 -11.43 2.60
N ALA A 76 -8.80 -10.34 2.90
CA ALA A 76 -7.98 -9.63 1.94
C ALA A 76 -6.69 -10.38 1.62
N SER A 77 -6.32 -10.44 0.34
CA SER A 77 -4.95 -10.73 -0.08
C SER A 77 -4.24 -9.40 -0.33
N ASN A 78 -3.30 -9.04 0.53
CA ASN A 78 -2.58 -7.77 0.47
C ASN A 78 -1.08 -8.01 0.35
N ASN A 79 -0.36 -7.05 -0.23
CA ASN A 79 1.10 -7.05 -0.30
C ASN A 79 1.64 -5.66 -0.66
N ALA A 80 2.96 -5.55 -0.69
CA ALA A 80 3.68 -4.45 -1.30
C ALA A 80 4.90 -4.96 -2.08
N TYR A 81 5.50 -4.08 -2.87
CA TYR A 81 6.82 -4.31 -3.44
C TYR A 81 7.49 -2.99 -3.83
N THR A 82 8.81 -3.01 -3.82
CA THR A 82 9.67 -1.90 -4.26
C THR A 82 10.56 -2.37 -5.40
N SER A 83 10.58 -1.55 -6.45
CA SER A 83 11.40 -1.75 -7.64
C SER A 83 12.41 -0.61 -7.80
N GLY A 84 13.12 -0.61 -8.91
CA GLY A 84 13.95 0.53 -9.30
C GLY A 84 13.14 1.81 -9.48
N GLU A 85 11.91 1.77 -9.98
CA GLU A 85 11.17 2.96 -10.44
C GLU A 85 9.90 3.28 -9.65
N MET A 86 9.44 2.34 -8.82
CA MET A 86 8.14 2.40 -8.17
C MET A 86 8.09 1.55 -6.91
N THR A 87 7.35 2.04 -5.92
CA THR A 87 6.90 1.28 -4.75
C THR A 87 5.38 1.20 -4.80
N CYS A 88 4.84 -0.01 -4.63
CA CYS A 88 3.42 -0.30 -4.74
C CYS A 88 2.90 -0.94 -3.45
N PHE A 89 1.74 -0.50 -2.98
CA PHE A 89 0.99 -1.10 -1.86
C PHE A 89 -0.41 -1.44 -2.33
N TYR A 90 -0.84 -2.68 -2.18
CA TYR A 90 -2.12 -3.10 -2.75
C TYR A 90 -2.84 -4.16 -1.92
N ALA A 91 -4.16 -4.24 -2.12
CA ALA A 91 -5.01 -5.26 -1.54
C ALA A 91 -6.08 -5.70 -2.54
N LYS A 92 -6.39 -6.99 -2.51
CA LYS A 92 -7.50 -7.63 -3.20
C LYS A 92 -8.50 -8.13 -2.16
N VAL A 93 -9.77 -7.80 -2.35
CA VAL A 93 -10.86 -8.05 -1.41
C VAL A 93 -12.13 -8.50 -2.16
N LEU A 94 -13.15 -8.92 -1.41
CA LEU A 94 -14.51 -9.02 -1.95
C LEU A 94 -15.07 -7.62 -2.28
N PRO A 95 -15.95 -7.49 -3.29
CA PRO A 95 -16.44 -6.19 -3.75
C PRO A 95 -17.05 -5.31 -2.64
N GLU A 96 -17.78 -5.90 -1.71
CA GLU A 96 -18.39 -5.23 -0.55
C GLU A 96 -17.37 -4.59 0.42
N HIS A 97 -16.10 -5.02 0.36
CA HIS A 97 -15.02 -4.53 1.21
C HIS A 97 -14.10 -3.52 0.51
N LEU A 98 -14.37 -3.16 -0.76
CA LEU A 98 -13.50 -2.28 -1.53
C LEU A 98 -13.29 -0.91 -0.85
N ASP A 99 -14.36 -0.25 -0.39
CA ASP A 99 -14.24 1.06 0.28
C ASP A 99 -13.41 0.95 1.56
N THR A 100 -13.66 -0.07 2.39
CA THR A 100 -12.89 -0.33 3.61
C THR A 100 -11.42 -0.60 3.31
N GLY A 101 -11.13 -1.44 2.31
CA GLY A 101 -9.77 -1.78 1.89
C GLY A 101 -8.99 -0.57 1.38
N VAL A 102 -9.62 0.28 0.55
CA VAL A 102 -9.02 1.53 0.06
C VAL A 102 -8.73 2.49 1.22
N ARG A 103 -9.65 2.62 2.19
CA ARG A 103 -9.44 3.46 3.37
C ARG A 103 -8.28 2.96 4.22
N LEU A 104 -8.18 1.65 4.45
CA LEU A 104 -7.08 1.07 5.22
C LEU A 104 -5.72 1.29 4.52
N LEU A 105 -5.63 0.99 3.23
CA LEU A 105 -4.44 1.30 2.42
C LEU A 105 -4.09 2.80 2.49
N GLY A 106 -5.08 3.68 2.39
CA GLY A 106 -4.88 5.13 2.48
C GLY A 106 -4.36 5.58 3.86
N ARG A 107 -4.76 4.92 4.95
CA ARG A 107 -4.21 5.16 6.29
C ARG A 107 -2.76 4.70 6.38
N MET A 108 -2.43 3.54 5.82
CA MET A 108 -1.06 3.02 5.79
C MET A 108 -0.09 3.96 5.08
N MET A 109 -0.55 4.81 4.15
CA MET A 109 0.27 5.86 3.52
C MET A 109 0.76 6.95 4.49
N ARG A 110 0.44 6.83 5.79
CA ARG A 110 0.91 7.68 6.89
C ARG A 110 1.43 6.82 8.05
N PRO A 111 2.55 6.11 7.86
CA PRO A 111 3.08 5.23 8.89
C PRO A 111 3.62 6.03 10.08
N ALA A 112 3.58 5.43 11.28
CA ALA A 112 4.08 6.08 12.51
C ALA A 112 5.61 6.19 12.57
N LEU A 113 6.32 5.31 11.83
CA LEU A 113 7.79 5.25 11.76
C LEU A 113 8.47 5.26 13.15
N ARG A 114 7.95 4.45 14.08
CA ARG A 114 8.47 4.38 15.45
C ARG A 114 9.88 3.80 15.47
N GLN A 115 10.70 4.29 16.40
CA GLN A 115 12.09 3.83 16.53
C GLN A 115 12.18 2.33 16.85
N GLU A 116 11.29 1.83 17.71
CA GLU A 116 11.24 0.41 18.07
C GLU A 116 10.91 -0.51 16.88
N ASP A 117 9.99 -0.07 16.02
CA ASP A 117 9.60 -0.77 14.79
C ASP A 117 10.80 -0.81 13.82
N PHE A 118 11.50 0.32 13.68
CA PHE A 118 12.68 0.46 12.83
C PHE A 118 13.84 -0.42 13.31
N ASP A 119 14.12 -0.46 14.62
CA ASP A 119 15.19 -1.28 15.19
C ASP A 119 14.88 -2.78 15.10
N SER A 120 13.61 -3.15 15.17
CA SER A 120 13.15 -4.51 14.90
C SER A 120 13.34 -4.88 13.42
N GLU A 121 12.90 -4.01 12.52
CA GLU A 121 12.87 -4.31 11.08
C GLU A 121 14.26 -4.39 10.45
N LYS A 122 15.24 -3.64 11.01
CA LYS A 122 16.65 -3.82 10.65
C LYS A 122 17.12 -5.27 10.75
N LYS A 123 16.63 -6.03 11.73
CA LYS A 123 17.02 -7.45 11.93
C LYS A 123 16.36 -8.40 10.94
N VAL A 124 15.34 -7.94 10.24
CA VAL A 124 14.64 -8.70 9.19
C VAL A 124 15.33 -8.47 7.84
N ILE A 125 15.78 -7.24 7.60
CA ILE A 125 16.34 -6.81 6.31
C ILE A 125 17.85 -7.06 6.20
N LEU A 126 18.60 -6.94 7.31
CA LEU A 126 20.07 -7.09 7.37
C LEU A 126 20.48 -8.46 7.94
#